data_AF-D7FQ08-F1
#
_entry.id   AF-D7FQ08-F1
#
_cell.length_a   1.000
_cell.length_b   1.000
_cell.length_c   1.000
_cell.angle_alpha   90.00
_cell.angle_beta   90.00
_cell.angle_gamma   90.00
#
_symmetry.space_group_name_H-M   'P 1'
#
loop_
_entity.id
_entity.type
_entity.pdbx_description
1 polymer ?
#
loop_
_entity_poly.entity_id
_entity_poly.type
_entity_poly.pdbx_seq_one_letter_code
_entity_poly.pdbx_strand_id
1 'polypeptide(L)'
;MGVEGAPGTTASAPAGAALVLSRPIDEVVLPPGRGLRVHSLSDLHTDSKDNLAWVKSWASWKGDGDGDLGEGHEDVLIVAGDISSSLERSAETLECLMERYDEVFFVVGNHEMWTGRRKPEGGVDSVEKLVQMHVLCESLGVRTDPVIFAVGGEGKSGAAAERGTTSEERGGAMGGRQELAVFPLLSWYHASWDDEPNLPPELQLRRGDFLRRWRDYSYCHWPEDLCSREDFVTVDRDAPPVIAEFFARQNDACIQAFRAKRPLTRRAAAGAPPIGDGGGGEEGAAAGVGSGPSRSMSSPPTPRSGRGEGGGGSGSSGGGDTTKIISFSHFVPRQELCPEKRLLWEPQLTKVIGSAPLERQIRELGSDVHIFGHTHIPIDMTSEGVRYVQWPLGTLREQSYRTNDMREKGPLLVYSHDGSEGGLRPPVHTWWGEFYKAYPRDPHDTEIPENTYEYMRQRIADGRGQAKASPS
;
A
#
# COMPACT_ATOMS: atom_id res chain seq x y z
N MET A 1 -10.12 49.33 8.39
CA MET A 1 -10.11 49.38 9.86
C MET A 1 -9.84 47.97 10.34
N GLY A 2 -8.79 47.80 11.13
CA GLY A 2 -8.13 46.53 11.39
C GLY A 2 -9.00 45.53 12.14
N VAL A 3 -8.80 44.26 11.83
CA VAL A 3 -9.27 43.13 12.62
C VAL A 3 -8.10 42.78 13.55
N GLU A 4 -8.22 43.15 14.82
CA GLU A 4 -7.26 42.76 15.86
C GLU A 4 -7.37 41.26 16.11
N GLY A 5 -6.25 40.55 15.96
CA GLY A 5 -6.12 39.14 16.29
C GLY A 5 -6.11 38.92 17.79
N ALA A 6 -6.92 37.96 18.25
CA ALA A 6 -6.83 37.42 19.60
C ALA A 6 -5.46 36.73 19.78
N PRO A 7 -4.83 36.83 20.97
CA PRO A 7 -3.58 36.12 21.25
C PRO A 7 -3.91 34.63 21.44
N GLY A 8 -3.69 33.85 20.39
CA GLY A 8 -3.69 32.39 20.46
C GLY A 8 -2.54 31.92 21.34
N THR A 9 -2.88 31.11 22.33
CA THR A 9 -1.95 30.38 23.19
C THR A 9 -1.04 29.50 22.33
N THR A 10 0.23 29.89 22.21
CA THR A 10 1.27 29.06 21.59
C THR A 10 1.63 27.95 22.57
N ALA A 11 0.83 26.89 22.62
CA ALA A 11 1.35 25.61 23.08
C ALA A 11 2.47 25.22 22.11
N SER A 12 3.72 25.15 22.59
CA SER A 12 4.82 24.64 21.77
C SER A 12 4.46 23.23 21.32
N ALA A 13 4.59 22.96 20.02
CA ALA A 13 4.49 21.59 19.52
C ALA A 13 5.40 20.67 20.35
N PRO A 14 4.99 19.44 20.65
CA PRO A 14 5.86 18.50 21.35
C PRO A 14 7.17 18.31 20.59
N ALA A 15 8.25 18.04 21.33
CA ALA A 15 9.54 17.70 20.72
C ALA A 15 9.38 16.58 19.67
N GLY A 16 10.21 16.59 18.63
CA GLY A 16 10.02 15.76 17.44
C GLY A 16 9.85 14.27 17.76
N ALA A 17 10.63 13.75 18.71
CA ALA A 17 10.54 12.35 19.12
C ALA A 17 9.30 12.01 19.96
N ALA A 18 8.71 13.00 20.62
CA ALA A 18 7.59 12.87 21.56
C ALA A 18 6.22 13.13 20.93
N LEU A 19 6.16 13.55 19.66
CA LEU A 19 4.89 13.74 18.95
C LEU A 19 4.12 12.41 18.90
N VAL A 20 2.87 12.46 19.33
CA VAL A 20 1.88 11.39 19.16
C VAL A 20 0.59 12.03 18.62
N LEU A 21 0.22 11.71 17.39
CA LEU A 21 -1.02 12.19 16.79
C LEU A 21 -2.22 11.49 17.43
N SER A 22 -3.27 12.26 17.73
CA SER A 22 -4.56 11.69 18.15
C SER A 22 -5.28 11.18 16.92
N ARG A 23 -5.54 9.87 16.86
CA ARG A 23 -6.13 9.21 15.68
C ARG A 23 -7.38 8.42 16.07
N PRO A 24 -8.53 9.09 16.29
CA PRO A 24 -9.77 8.42 16.67
C PRO A 24 -10.25 7.50 15.54
N ILE A 25 -11.07 6.50 15.89
CA ILE A 25 -11.72 5.64 14.90
C ILE A 25 -13.18 6.08 14.81
N ASP A 26 -13.56 6.61 13.65
CA ASP A 26 -14.94 6.98 13.38
C ASP A 26 -15.76 5.77 12.91
N GLU A 27 -17.04 5.75 13.25
CA GLU A 27 -17.99 4.75 12.77
C GLU A 27 -19.11 5.44 11.98
N VAL A 28 -19.20 5.14 10.69
CA VAL A 28 -20.16 5.75 9.76
C VAL A 28 -21.19 4.71 9.36
N VAL A 29 -22.46 5.00 9.60
CA VAL A 29 -23.58 4.13 9.21
C VAL A 29 -24.25 4.70 7.99
N LEU A 30 -24.16 3.99 6.86
CA LEU A 30 -24.83 4.45 5.64
C LEU A 30 -26.35 4.23 5.73
N PRO A 31 -27.16 5.14 5.16
CA PRO A 31 -28.61 4.97 5.09
C PRO A 31 -29.00 3.66 4.37
N PRO A 32 -30.16 3.06 4.70
CA PRO A 32 -30.66 1.88 4.00
C PRO A 32 -30.75 2.11 2.49
N GLY A 33 -30.24 1.17 1.70
CA GLY A 33 -30.20 1.27 0.24
C GLY A 33 -29.10 2.18 -0.32
N ARG A 34 -28.33 2.88 0.52
CA ARG A 34 -27.12 3.58 0.07
C ARG A 34 -25.95 2.58 -0.02
N GLY A 35 -25.35 2.49 -1.20
CA GLY A 35 -24.16 1.69 -1.45
C GLY A 35 -22.87 2.37 -0.99
N LEU A 36 -21.74 1.68 -1.13
CA LEU A 36 -20.40 2.18 -0.85
C LEU A 36 -19.46 1.77 -1.97
N ARG A 37 -18.65 2.71 -2.46
CA ARG A 37 -17.55 2.42 -3.39
C ARG A 37 -16.27 3.02 -2.86
N VAL A 38 -15.19 2.26 -2.92
CA VAL A 38 -13.86 2.73 -2.53
C VAL A 38 -12.94 2.62 -3.72
N HIS A 39 -12.41 3.76 -4.14
CA HIS A 39 -11.41 3.89 -5.18
C HIS A 39 -10.03 4.14 -4.55
N SER A 40 -8.96 3.82 -5.26
CA SER A 40 -7.59 4.01 -4.78
C SER A 40 -6.64 4.51 -5.84
N LEU A 41 -5.67 5.32 -5.42
CA LEU A 41 -4.54 5.79 -6.22
C LEU A 41 -3.35 6.20 -5.34
N SER A 42 -2.22 6.51 -5.97
CA SER A 42 -1.05 7.13 -5.33
C SER A 42 -0.26 7.99 -6.32
N ASP A 43 0.72 8.73 -5.80
CA ASP A 43 1.78 9.36 -6.60
C ASP A 43 1.23 10.31 -7.66
N LEU A 44 0.32 11.22 -7.27
CA LEU A 44 -0.30 12.18 -8.19
C LEU A 44 0.71 13.20 -8.73
N HIS A 45 1.73 13.58 -7.94
CA HIS A 45 2.78 14.54 -8.35
C HIS A 45 2.22 15.81 -9.04
N THR A 46 1.26 16.47 -8.42
CA THR A 46 0.57 17.67 -8.96
C THR A 46 1.43 18.93 -8.96
N ASP A 47 2.69 18.85 -8.49
CA ASP A 47 3.75 19.78 -8.86
C ASP A 47 3.91 19.88 -10.40
N SER A 48 3.61 18.79 -11.12
CA SER A 48 3.44 18.80 -12.57
C SER A 48 2.11 19.43 -12.96
N LYS A 49 2.17 20.48 -13.80
CA LYS A 49 0.97 21.17 -14.33
C LYS A 49 0.04 20.22 -15.08
N ASP A 50 0.58 19.23 -15.79
CA ASP A 50 -0.23 18.28 -16.56
C ASP A 50 -0.97 17.30 -15.64
N ASN A 51 -0.34 16.86 -14.55
CA ASN A 51 -0.99 16.01 -13.55
C ASN A 51 -2.07 16.80 -12.80
N LEU A 52 -1.78 18.05 -12.41
CA LEU A 52 -2.79 18.93 -11.79
C LEU A 52 -3.96 19.19 -12.73
N ALA A 53 -3.70 19.50 -14.01
CA ALA A 53 -4.75 19.71 -14.99
C ALA A 53 -5.61 18.45 -15.21
N TRP A 54 -4.97 17.27 -15.15
CA TRP A 54 -5.69 16.00 -15.21
C TRP A 54 -6.58 15.77 -14.00
N VAL A 55 -6.10 16.00 -12.76
CA VAL A 55 -6.95 15.95 -11.56
C VAL A 55 -8.10 16.95 -11.63
N LYS A 56 -7.85 18.20 -12.04
CA LYS A 56 -8.91 19.21 -12.21
C LYS A 56 -9.93 18.85 -13.27
N SER A 57 -9.53 18.09 -14.30
CA SER A 57 -10.47 17.62 -15.32
C SER A 57 -11.50 16.63 -14.76
N TRP A 58 -11.27 16.08 -13.57
CA TRP A 58 -12.19 15.14 -12.95
C TRP A 58 -13.50 15.77 -12.49
N ALA A 59 -13.56 17.08 -12.27
CA ALA A 59 -14.82 17.76 -12.00
C ALA A 59 -15.85 17.58 -13.15
N SER A 60 -15.39 17.30 -14.38
CA SER A 60 -16.24 17.06 -15.55
C SER A 60 -16.23 15.62 -16.05
N TRP A 61 -15.37 14.74 -15.53
CA TRP A 61 -15.20 13.37 -16.01
C TRP A 61 -16.24 12.42 -15.38
N LYS A 62 -17.11 11.82 -16.19
CA LYS A 62 -18.17 10.90 -15.75
C LYS A 62 -17.80 9.40 -15.76
N GLY A 63 -16.56 9.05 -16.11
CA GLY A 63 -16.11 7.65 -16.16
C GLY A 63 -16.73 6.83 -17.31
N ASP A 64 -15.92 6.02 -18.00
CA ASP A 64 -16.36 5.19 -19.14
C ASP A 64 -16.31 3.68 -18.84
N GLY A 65 -16.56 3.28 -17.60
CA GLY A 65 -16.66 1.86 -17.20
C GLY A 65 -16.69 1.67 -15.70
N ASP A 66 -17.75 1.03 -15.18
CA ASP A 66 -18.00 0.70 -13.76
C ASP A 66 -18.02 1.91 -12.77
N GLY A 67 -17.90 3.15 -13.26
CA GLY A 67 -17.51 4.33 -12.46
C GLY A 67 -18.23 5.64 -12.76
N ASP A 68 -19.53 5.63 -13.08
CA ASP A 68 -20.33 6.85 -12.92
C ASP A 68 -20.48 7.10 -11.41
N LEU A 69 -19.77 8.11 -10.88
CA LEU A 69 -20.02 8.61 -9.53
C LEU A 69 -21.48 9.04 -9.49
N GLY A 70 -22.30 8.34 -8.71
CA GLY A 70 -23.69 8.11 -9.07
C GLY A 70 -24.61 8.26 -7.88
N GLU A 71 -25.84 8.72 -8.14
CA GLU A 71 -26.87 8.81 -7.12
C GLU A 71 -27.06 7.46 -6.44
N GLY A 72 -26.95 7.42 -5.11
CA GLY A 72 -27.20 6.23 -4.30
C GLY A 72 -25.97 5.50 -3.74
N HIS A 73 -24.74 5.98 -3.99
CA HIS A 73 -23.54 5.49 -3.31
C HIS A 73 -22.91 6.53 -2.39
N GLU A 74 -22.14 6.08 -1.42
CA GLU A 74 -21.07 6.84 -0.78
C GLU A 74 -19.78 6.54 -1.55
N ASP A 75 -19.19 7.57 -2.15
CA ASP A 75 -18.01 7.44 -3.00
C ASP A 75 -16.75 7.89 -2.25
N VAL A 76 -15.89 6.92 -1.93
CA VAL A 76 -14.65 7.11 -1.18
C VAL A 76 -13.44 7.04 -2.11
N LEU A 77 -12.47 7.93 -1.93
CA LEU A 77 -11.16 7.87 -2.57
C LEU A 77 -10.03 7.71 -1.55
N ILE A 78 -9.16 6.73 -1.76
CA ILE A 78 -7.90 6.57 -1.03
C ILE A 78 -6.74 7.13 -1.86
N VAL A 79 -5.97 8.05 -1.29
CA VAL A 79 -4.75 8.62 -1.86
C VAL A 79 -3.55 8.19 -1.01
N ALA A 80 -2.79 7.21 -1.50
CA ALA A 80 -1.64 6.64 -0.80
C ALA A 80 -0.34 7.44 -1.04
N GLY A 81 -0.36 8.71 -0.66
CA GLY A 81 0.79 9.62 -0.63
C GLY A 81 1.24 10.20 -1.97
N ASP A 82 2.21 11.12 -1.86
CA ASP A 82 2.87 11.83 -2.96
C ASP A 82 1.91 12.59 -3.87
N ILE A 83 1.19 13.55 -3.26
CA ILE A 83 0.46 14.57 -3.99
C ILE A 83 1.45 15.64 -4.47
N SER A 84 2.17 16.25 -3.55
CA SER A 84 2.97 17.44 -3.83
C SER A 84 3.91 17.78 -2.67
N SER A 85 5.07 18.34 -3.02
CA SER A 85 5.99 18.88 -2.02
C SER A 85 5.56 20.24 -1.44
N SER A 86 4.65 20.96 -2.09
CA SER A 86 4.09 22.23 -1.60
C SER A 86 2.76 22.03 -0.87
N LEU A 87 2.62 22.64 0.31
CA LEU A 87 1.38 22.64 1.11
C LEU A 87 0.22 23.26 0.33
N GLU A 88 0.46 24.37 -0.38
CA GLU A 88 -0.55 25.08 -1.19
C GLU A 88 -1.06 24.22 -2.34
N ARG A 89 -0.16 23.50 -3.01
CA ARG A 89 -0.52 22.61 -4.12
C ARG A 89 -1.21 21.34 -3.62
N SER A 90 -0.82 20.83 -2.46
CA SER A 90 -1.53 19.72 -1.80
C SER A 90 -2.95 20.15 -1.41
N ALA A 91 -3.13 21.36 -0.88
CA ALA A 91 -4.46 21.92 -0.59
C ALA A 91 -5.33 21.99 -1.86
N GLU A 92 -4.83 22.62 -2.92
CA GLU A 92 -5.54 22.75 -4.20
C GLU A 92 -5.92 21.38 -4.79
N THR A 93 -5.02 20.39 -4.67
CA THR A 93 -5.31 19.04 -5.17
C THR A 93 -6.39 18.35 -4.34
N LEU A 94 -6.27 18.39 -3.01
CA LEU A 94 -7.22 17.77 -2.10
C LEU A 94 -8.61 18.41 -2.21
N GLU A 95 -8.70 19.74 -2.37
CA GLU A 95 -9.95 20.45 -2.65
C GLU A 95 -10.61 19.91 -3.92
N CYS A 96 -9.87 19.77 -5.03
CA CYS A 96 -10.40 19.17 -6.26
C CYS A 96 -10.88 17.73 -6.09
N LEU A 97 -10.27 16.95 -5.20
CA LEU A 97 -10.70 15.57 -4.92
C LEU A 97 -11.97 15.55 -4.06
N MET A 98 -12.06 16.41 -3.05
CA MET A 98 -13.25 16.57 -2.20
C MET A 98 -14.47 17.12 -2.97
N GLU A 99 -14.26 17.85 -4.07
CA GLU A 99 -15.37 18.24 -4.97
C GLU A 99 -15.99 17.05 -5.72
N ARG A 100 -15.28 15.92 -5.80
CA ARG A 100 -15.68 14.75 -6.59
C ARG A 100 -16.11 13.55 -5.75
N TYR A 101 -15.46 13.33 -4.60
CA TYR A 101 -15.70 12.18 -3.73
C TYR A 101 -16.37 12.65 -2.44
N ASP A 102 -17.28 11.84 -1.90
CA ASP A 102 -17.94 12.14 -0.63
C ASP A 102 -16.94 12.10 0.54
N GLU A 103 -15.96 11.20 0.46
CA GLU A 103 -14.89 11.05 1.45
C GLU A 103 -13.54 10.85 0.73
N VAL A 104 -12.51 11.59 1.14
CA VAL A 104 -11.13 11.39 0.66
C VAL A 104 -10.25 11.01 1.84
N PHE A 105 -9.56 9.88 1.72
CA PHE A 105 -8.57 9.39 2.66
C PHE A 105 -7.17 9.67 2.15
N PHE A 106 -6.30 10.16 3.03
CA PHE A 106 -4.94 10.54 2.67
C PHE A 106 -3.92 10.13 3.73
N VAL A 107 -2.75 9.69 3.27
CA VAL A 107 -1.52 9.56 4.06
C VAL A 107 -0.42 10.34 3.37
N VAL A 108 0.46 10.97 4.15
CA VAL A 108 1.63 11.64 3.59
C VAL A 108 2.61 10.64 2.97
N GLY A 109 3.21 11.02 1.84
CA GLY A 109 4.39 10.38 1.28
C GLY A 109 5.67 11.13 1.61
N ASN A 110 6.77 10.79 0.92
CA ASN A 110 8.05 11.47 1.14
C ASN A 110 8.01 12.91 0.63
N HIS A 111 7.28 13.20 -0.46
CA HIS A 111 7.17 14.55 -0.99
C HIS A 111 6.54 15.52 0.02
N GLU A 112 5.52 15.07 0.73
CA GLU A 112 4.90 15.87 1.78
C GLU A 112 5.86 16.17 2.94
N MET A 113 6.92 15.38 3.15
CA MET A 113 7.95 15.62 4.18
C MET A 113 9.11 16.51 3.72
N TRP A 114 9.19 16.85 2.42
CA TRP A 114 10.26 17.69 1.89
C TRP A 114 10.10 19.16 2.31
N THR A 115 11.07 19.71 3.03
CA THR A 115 11.11 21.12 3.44
C THR A 115 12.03 21.98 2.57
N GLY A 116 12.52 21.40 1.46
CA GLY A 116 13.39 22.05 0.49
C GLY A 116 14.87 21.69 0.70
N ARG A 117 15.75 22.05 -0.25
CA ARG A 117 17.16 21.60 -0.25
C ARG A 117 18.01 22.14 0.92
N ARG A 118 17.58 23.24 1.53
CA ARG A 118 18.23 23.87 2.68
C ARG A 118 17.13 24.32 3.63
N LYS A 119 17.17 23.86 4.88
CA LYS A 119 16.35 24.44 5.96
C LYS A 119 16.97 25.79 6.37
N PRO A 120 16.30 26.94 6.15
CA PRO A 120 16.77 28.21 6.68
C PRO A 120 16.73 28.17 8.22
N GLU A 121 17.50 29.03 8.88
CA GLU A 121 17.41 29.18 10.34
C GLU A 121 15.98 29.59 10.73
N GLY A 122 15.36 28.84 11.65
CA GLY A 122 13.94 29.00 11.99
C GLY A 122 12.95 28.49 10.94
N GLY A 123 13.41 27.79 9.89
CA GLY A 123 12.55 27.14 8.92
C GLY A 123 11.83 25.91 9.49
N VAL A 124 10.79 25.47 8.78
CA VAL A 124 9.96 24.31 9.14
C VAL A 124 10.75 23.01 8.92
N ASP A 125 10.72 22.08 9.89
CA ASP A 125 11.23 20.71 9.72
C ASP A 125 10.17 19.71 9.23
N SER A 126 10.60 18.48 8.93
CA SER A 126 9.74 17.44 8.37
C SER A 126 8.65 16.98 9.35
N VAL A 127 8.88 17.06 10.67
CA VAL A 127 7.84 16.73 11.67
C VAL A 127 6.85 17.87 11.82
N GLU A 128 7.31 19.12 11.83
CA GLU A 128 6.43 20.29 11.79
C GLU A 128 5.59 20.31 10.51
N LYS A 129 6.17 19.94 9.36
CA LYS A 129 5.43 19.82 8.10
C LYS A 129 4.42 18.68 8.10
N LEU A 130 4.71 17.55 8.75
CA LEU A 130 3.72 16.49 9.02
C LEU A 130 2.50 17.04 9.78
N VAL A 131 2.73 17.83 10.83
CA VAL A 131 1.65 18.48 11.58
C VAL A 131 0.86 19.46 10.70
N GLN A 132 1.54 20.26 9.88
CA GLN A 132 0.89 21.17 8.93
C GLN A 132 0.00 20.42 7.92
N MET A 133 0.46 19.28 7.40
CA MET A 133 -0.34 18.43 6.51
C MET A 133 -1.58 17.86 7.21
N HIS A 134 -1.43 17.42 8.47
CA HIS A 134 -2.57 16.91 9.24
C HIS A 134 -3.61 18.02 9.51
N VAL A 135 -3.19 19.20 9.94
CA VAL A 135 -4.08 20.37 10.13
C VAL A 135 -4.75 20.79 8.83
N LEU A 136 -4.01 20.78 7.71
CA LEU A 136 -4.59 21.05 6.39
C LEU A 136 -5.70 20.05 6.06
N CYS A 137 -5.43 18.75 6.20
CA CYS A 137 -6.40 17.70 5.90
C CYS A 137 -7.65 17.84 6.77
N GLU A 138 -7.48 18.07 8.07
CA GLU A 138 -8.59 18.33 9.01
C GLU A 138 -9.44 19.53 8.55
N SER A 139 -8.79 20.64 8.15
CA SER A 139 -9.50 21.85 7.69
C SER A 139 -10.31 21.66 6.39
N LEU A 140 -9.92 20.68 5.56
CA LEU A 140 -10.57 20.35 4.29
C LEU A 140 -11.59 19.20 4.43
N GLY A 141 -11.68 18.56 5.59
CA GLY A 141 -12.49 17.35 5.78
C GLY A 141 -11.89 16.08 5.18
N VAL A 142 -10.60 16.09 4.85
CA VAL A 142 -9.87 14.91 4.35
C VAL A 142 -9.54 13.98 5.52
N ARG A 143 -9.90 12.71 5.39
CA ARG A 143 -9.69 11.68 6.42
C ARG A 143 -8.21 11.27 6.46
N THR A 144 -7.57 11.52 7.61
CA THR A 144 -6.24 10.97 7.93
C THR A 144 -6.29 9.92 9.03
N ASP A 145 -7.48 9.62 9.53
CA ASP A 145 -7.76 8.68 10.62
C ASP A 145 -8.63 7.50 10.15
N PRO A 146 -8.65 6.38 10.89
CA PRO A 146 -9.44 5.22 10.51
C PRO A 146 -10.94 5.47 10.58
N VAL A 147 -11.68 4.89 9.63
CA VAL A 147 -13.14 4.92 9.60
C VAL A 147 -13.68 3.52 9.37
N ILE A 148 -14.77 3.19 10.06
CA ILE A 148 -15.53 1.95 9.86
C ILE A 148 -16.88 2.31 9.25
N PHE A 149 -17.06 1.96 7.99
CA PHE A 149 -18.34 2.06 7.30
C PHE A 149 -19.17 0.83 7.59
N ALA A 150 -20.41 1.02 7.99
CA ALA A 150 -21.41 -0.02 8.07
C ALA A 150 -22.46 0.19 6.98
N VAL A 151 -22.52 -0.77 6.05
CA VAL A 151 -23.32 -0.72 4.83
C VAL A 151 -24.40 -1.80 4.88
N GLY A 152 -25.58 -1.49 4.36
CA GLY A 152 -26.72 -2.40 4.38
C GLY A 152 -27.42 -2.51 5.74
N GLY A 153 -28.42 -3.38 5.80
CA GLY A 153 -29.32 -3.58 6.94
C GLY A 153 -30.70 -2.94 6.74
N GLU A 154 -31.72 -3.53 7.36
CA GLU A 154 -33.09 -3.02 7.29
C GLU A 154 -33.19 -1.67 8.00
N GLY A 155 -33.64 -0.65 7.26
CA GLY A 155 -34.16 0.55 7.90
C GLY A 155 -35.33 0.16 8.78
N LYS A 156 -35.25 0.40 10.09
CA LYS A 156 -36.46 0.48 10.91
C LYS A 156 -37.27 1.68 10.41
N SER A 157 -38.10 1.47 9.37
CA SER A 157 -39.12 2.43 9.01
C SER A 157 -40.06 2.55 10.20
N GLY A 158 -39.95 3.66 10.93
CA GLY A 158 -40.96 4.07 11.88
C GLY A 158 -42.25 4.37 11.12
N ALA A 159 -43.12 3.39 10.97
CA ALA A 159 -44.52 3.57 10.63
C ALA A 159 -45.32 2.40 11.21
N ALA A 160 -46.12 2.70 12.22
CA ALA A 160 -47.14 1.80 12.72
C ALA A 160 -48.19 1.57 11.61
N ALA A 161 -48.42 0.31 11.21
CA ALA A 161 -49.69 -0.13 10.64
C ALA A 161 -49.82 -1.67 10.68
N GLU A 162 -50.69 -2.10 11.59
CA GLU A 162 -51.72 -3.13 11.44
C GLU A 162 -51.41 -4.53 10.86
N ARG A 163 -51.79 -5.51 11.70
CA ARG A 163 -52.07 -6.93 11.43
C ARG A 163 -52.57 -7.24 10.02
N GLY A 164 -51.93 -8.21 9.37
CA GLY A 164 -52.48 -8.95 8.24
C GLY A 164 -51.63 -10.18 7.92
N THR A 165 -52.15 -11.36 8.20
CA THR A 165 -51.58 -12.68 7.90
C THR A 165 -51.60 -12.97 6.39
N THR A 166 -50.52 -13.52 5.83
CA THR A 166 -50.50 -14.82 5.14
C THR A 166 -49.10 -15.14 4.58
N SER A 167 -48.79 -16.42 4.62
CA SER A 167 -47.56 -17.11 4.24
C SER A 167 -47.31 -17.13 2.73
N GLU A 168 -46.15 -16.64 2.30
CA GLU A 168 -45.41 -17.16 1.14
C GLU A 168 -43.92 -17.15 1.46
N GLU A 169 -43.33 -18.34 1.57
CA GLU A 169 -41.90 -18.56 1.69
C GLU A 169 -41.22 -18.17 0.37
N ARG A 170 -40.82 -16.91 0.26
CA ARG A 170 -39.69 -16.52 -0.59
C ARG A 170 -38.44 -16.55 0.28
N GLY A 171 -37.61 -17.57 0.09
CA GLY A 171 -36.25 -17.61 0.62
C GLY A 171 -35.38 -16.53 -0.03
N GLY A 172 -35.55 -15.28 0.39
CA GLY A 172 -34.57 -14.22 0.17
C GLY A 172 -33.57 -14.28 1.32
N ALA A 173 -32.29 -14.41 1.01
CA ALA A 173 -31.24 -14.22 1.99
C ALA A 173 -31.41 -12.83 2.62
N MET A 174 -31.62 -12.77 3.95
CA MET A 174 -31.54 -11.51 4.69
C MET A 174 -30.15 -10.92 4.42
N GLY A 175 -30.09 -9.81 3.69
CA GLY A 175 -28.86 -9.03 3.52
C GLY A 175 -28.40 -8.52 4.88
N GLY A 176 -27.43 -9.21 5.48
CA GLY A 176 -26.80 -8.77 6.72
C GLY A 176 -26.09 -7.45 6.52
N ARG A 177 -26.00 -6.65 7.59
CA ARG A 177 -25.14 -5.46 7.63
C ARG A 177 -23.69 -5.92 7.44
N GLN A 178 -22.92 -5.23 6.60
CA GLN A 178 -21.50 -5.50 6.37
C GLN A 178 -20.67 -4.31 6.85
N GLU A 179 -19.57 -4.58 7.54
CA GLU A 179 -18.60 -3.56 7.92
C GLU A 179 -17.38 -3.54 7.00
N LEU A 180 -16.96 -2.34 6.59
CA LEU A 180 -15.68 -2.06 5.94
C LEU A 180 -14.90 -1.04 6.76
N ALA A 181 -13.73 -1.42 7.23
CA ALA A 181 -12.76 -0.54 7.87
C ALA A 181 -11.72 -0.05 6.86
N VAL A 182 -11.51 1.27 6.81
CA VAL A 182 -10.45 1.93 6.02
C VAL A 182 -9.43 2.52 6.99
N PHE A 183 -8.17 2.10 6.87
CA PHE A 183 -7.09 2.39 7.84
C PHE A 183 -5.89 3.07 7.18
N PRO A 184 -5.74 4.40 7.34
CA PRO A 184 -4.50 5.09 6.99
C PRO A 184 -3.37 4.68 7.95
N LEU A 185 -2.23 4.25 7.42
CA LEU A 185 -1.03 3.90 8.16
C LEU A 185 0.10 4.83 7.77
N LEU A 186 0.53 5.65 8.74
CA LEU A 186 1.71 6.48 8.56
C LEU A 186 2.95 5.59 8.57
N SER A 187 3.90 5.85 7.68
CA SER A 187 5.10 5.02 7.56
C SER A 187 6.28 5.81 7.01
N TRP A 188 7.47 5.27 7.22
CA TRP A 188 8.70 5.71 6.59
C TRP A 188 9.57 4.49 6.28
N TYR A 189 10.55 4.64 5.39
CA TYR A 189 11.48 3.57 5.04
C TYR A 189 12.70 3.52 5.97
N HIS A 190 13.41 2.40 5.93
CA HIS A 190 14.76 2.31 6.47
C HIS A 190 15.61 1.32 5.66
N ALA A 191 16.91 1.56 5.53
CA ALA A 191 17.80 0.73 4.70
C ALA A 191 17.95 -0.71 5.20
N SER A 192 17.79 -0.94 6.51
CA SER A 192 17.78 -2.29 7.12
C SER A 192 16.64 -3.18 6.61
N TRP A 193 15.62 -2.60 5.96
CA TRP A 193 14.52 -3.35 5.38
C TRP A 193 14.92 -4.10 4.10
N ASP A 194 15.97 -3.66 3.42
CA ASP A 194 16.53 -4.33 2.25
C ASP A 194 17.44 -5.48 2.70
N ASP A 195 16.94 -6.72 2.69
CA ASP A 195 17.71 -7.93 2.98
C ASP A 195 18.29 -8.57 1.71
N GLU A 196 17.83 -8.19 0.51
CA GLU A 196 18.32 -8.72 -0.76
C GLU A 196 19.82 -8.42 -0.95
N PRO A 197 20.59 -9.31 -1.58
CA PRO A 197 22.00 -9.07 -1.86
C PRO A 197 22.18 -7.84 -2.77
N ASN A 198 23.26 -7.08 -2.57
CA ASN A 198 23.58 -5.99 -3.49
C ASN A 198 24.10 -6.56 -4.81
N LEU A 199 23.72 -5.93 -5.93
CA LEU A 199 24.35 -6.23 -7.20
C LEU A 199 25.83 -5.80 -7.18
N PRO A 200 26.72 -6.60 -7.81
CA PRO A 200 28.08 -6.19 -8.09
C PRO A 200 28.14 -4.80 -8.75
N PRO A 201 29.12 -3.93 -8.41
CA PRO A 201 29.20 -2.56 -8.94
C PRO A 201 29.15 -2.47 -10.47
N GLU A 202 29.70 -3.45 -11.17
CA GLU A 202 29.70 -3.58 -12.63
C GLU A 202 28.30 -3.77 -13.22
N LEU A 203 27.36 -4.29 -12.44
CA LEU A 203 25.97 -4.55 -12.81
C LEU A 203 25.02 -3.41 -12.41
N GLN A 204 25.52 -2.34 -11.77
CA GLN A 204 24.67 -1.20 -11.43
C GLN A 204 24.49 -0.28 -12.64
N LEU A 205 23.30 -0.33 -13.25
CA LEU A 205 22.95 0.44 -14.46
C LEU A 205 23.10 1.96 -14.26
N ARG A 206 22.68 2.49 -13.10
CA ARG A 206 22.95 3.87 -12.72
C ARG A 206 24.25 3.98 -11.92
N ARG A 207 25.23 4.65 -12.53
CA ARG A 207 26.49 5.00 -11.87
C ARG A 207 26.39 6.34 -11.16
N GLY A 208 27.05 6.45 -10.01
CA GLY A 208 27.19 7.68 -9.23
C GLY A 208 26.57 7.59 -7.84
N ASP A 209 26.90 8.56 -7.01
CA ASP A 209 26.55 8.62 -5.58
C ASP A 209 25.02 8.64 -5.40
N PHE A 210 24.45 7.49 -5.00
CA PHE A 210 23.03 7.32 -4.75
C PHE A 210 22.53 8.28 -3.67
N LEU A 211 23.31 8.47 -2.59
CA LEU A 211 22.97 9.34 -1.47
C LEU A 211 22.76 10.79 -1.93
N ARG A 212 23.53 11.25 -2.91
CA ARG A 212 23.37 12.60 -3.49
C ARG A 212 22.16 12.74 -4.41
N ARG A 213 21.68 11.64 -4.99
CA ARG A 213 20.58 11.64 -5.97
C ARG A 213 19.23 11.44 -5.30
N TRP A 214 19.18 10.67 -4.22
CA TRP A 214 17.95 10.46 -3.47
C TRP A 214 17.57 11.74 -2.73
N ARG A 215 16.44 12.34 -3.14
CA ARG A 215 16.09 13.71 -2.72
C ARG A 215 15.73 13.80 -1.26
N ASP A 216 15.12 12.76 -0.69
CA ASP A 216 14.75 12.73 0.72
C ASP A 216 15.94 13.10 1.60
N TYR A 217 17.12 12.56 1.28
CA TYR A 217 18.34 12.87 2.02
C TYR A 217 18.75 14.32 1.94
N SER A 218 18.32 15.14 1.00
CA SER A 218 18.64 16.58 0.98
C SER A 218 17.46 17.49 1.23
N TYR A 219 16.25 16.94 1.25
CA TYR A 219 15.01 17.72 1.32
C TYR A 219 14.25 17.48 2.64
N CYS A 220 14.43 16.33 3.28
CA CYS A 220 13.92 16.11 4.63
C CYS A 220 14.92 16.64 5.66
N HIS A 221 14.39 17.30 6.66
CA HIS A 221 15.13 17.78 7.81
C HIS A 221 14.39 17.28 9.04
N TRP A 222 14.96 16.33 9.76
CA TRP A 222 14.33 15.78 10.96
C TRP A 222 14.80 16.57 12.19
N PRO A 223 13.97 16.69 13.24
CA PRO A 223 14.42 17.21 14.52
C PRO A 223 15.61 16.41 15.07
N GLU A 224 16.61 17.10 15.64
CA GLU A 224 17.85 16.48 16.15
C GLU A 224 17.57 15.50 17.31
N ASP A 225 16.49 15.72 18.07
CA ASP A 225 16.05 14.80 19.12
C ASP A 225 15.38 13.53 18.57
N LEU A 226 14.98 13.53 17.29
CA LEU A 226 14.42 12.37 16.60
C LEU A 226 15.50 11.58 15.85
N CYS A 227 16.29 12.23 14.99
CA CYS A 227 17.30 11.55 14.18
C CYS A 227 18.40 12.54 13.78
N SER A 228 19.66 12.15 14.01
CA SER A 228 20.79 12.96 13.57
C SER A 228 20.85 13.03 12.05
N ARG A 229 21.50 14.07 11.55
CA ARG A 229 21.67 14.25 10.11
C ARG A 229 22.43 13.08 9.48
N GLU A 230 23.48 12.61 10.15
CA GLU A 230 24.36 11.52 9.72
C GLU A 230 23.61 10.18 9.67
N ASP A 231 22.78 9.89 10.67
CA ASP A 231 22.00 8.65 10.75
C ASP A 231 20.85 8.63 9.73
N PHE A 232 20.35 9.78 9.30
CA PHE A 232 19.33 9.82 8.25
C PHE A 232 19.91 9.63 6.85
N VAL A 233 21.06 10.25 6.54
CA VAL A 233 21.65 10.22 5.18
C VAL A 233 22.54 9.03 4.89
N THR A 234 22.26 7.91 5.54
CA THR A 234 22.97 6.66 5.33
C THR A 234 22.08 5.61 4.68
N VAL A 235 22.73 4.67 4.00
CA VAL A 235 22.14 3.40 3.52
C VAL A 235 22.69 2.21 4.30
N ASP A 236 23.26 2.49 5.48
CA ASP A 236 23.73 1.49 6.42
C ASP A 236 22.53 0.70 6.96
N ARG A 237 22.65 -0.62 6.91
CA ARG A 237 21.61 -1.55 7.36
C ARG A 237 21.66 -1.76 8.88
N ASP A 238 22.78 -1.44 9.52
CA ASP A 238 22.98 -1.67 10.95
C ASP A 238 22.51 -0.48 11.81
N ALA A 239 22.21 0.66 11.18
CA ALA A 239 21.64 1.81 11.87
C ALA A 239 20.23 1.50 12.43
N PRO A 240 19.86 2.06 13.60
CA PRO A 240 18.50 1.90 14.11
C PRO A 240 17.45 2.58 13.22
N PRO A 241 16.28 1.96 12.96
CA PRO A 241 15.24 2.51 12.08
C PRO A 241 14.38 3.60 12.74
N VAL A 242 15.00 4.61 13.36
CA VAL A 242 14.33 5.54 14.30
C VAL A 242 13.16 6.30 13.67
N ILE A 243 13.30 6.76 12.42
CA ILE A 243 12.23 7.48 11.72
C ILE A 243 11.08 6.54 11.37
N ALA A 244 11.37 5.32 10.90
CA ALA A 244 10.34 4.34 10.61
C ALA A 244 9.56 3.95 11.88
N GLU A 245 10.26 3.75 13.01
CA GLU A 245 9.62 3.49 14.31
C GLU A 245 8.83 4.70 14.81
N PHE A 246 9.30 5.93 14.57
CA PHE A 246 8.54 7.14 14.91
C PHE A 246 7.18 7.20 14.20
N PHE A 247 7.12 6.90 12.91
CA PHE A 247 5.86 6.85 12.18
C PHE A 247 5.00 5.66 12.59
N ALA A 248 5.60 4.49 12.84
CA ALA A 248 4.88 3.32 13.33
C ALA A 248 4.17 3.61 14.66
N ARG A 249 4.85 4.27 15.62
CA ARG A 249 4.25 4.66 16.90
C ARG A 249 2.98 5.51 16.77
N GLN A 250 2.83 6.27 15.68
CA GLN A 250 1.62 7.07 15.43
C GLN A 250 0.39 6.19 15.13
N ASN A 251 0.59 4.94 14.70
CA ASN A 251 -0.50 4.02 14.36
C ASN A 251 -0.88 3.09 15.53
N ASP A 252 0.03 2.85 16.48
CA ASP A 252 -0.13 1.79 17.49
C ASP A 252 -1.43 1.91 18.28
N ALA A 253 -1.75 3.11 18.77
CA ALA A 253 -2.92 3.33 19.61
C ALA A 253 -4.24 3.01 18.88
N CYS A 254 -4.38 3.39 17.60
CA CYS A 254 -5.61 3.13 16.85
C CYS A 254 -5.69 1.66 16.41
N ILE A 255 -4.58 1.02 16.05
CA ILE A 255 -4.54 -0.42 15.75
C ILE A 255 -4.97 -1.23 16.99
N GLN A 256 -4.39 -0.94 18.15
CA GLN A 256 -4.72 -1.62 19.40
C GLN A 256 -6.18 -1.40 19.81
N ALA A 257 -6.68 -0.17 19.72
CA ALA A 257 -8.07 0.16 20.02
C ALA A 257 -9.06 -0.59 19.09
N PHE A 258 -8.73 -0.69 17.80
CA PHE A 258 -9.53 -1.45 16.83
C PHE A 258 -9.53 -2.94 17.16
N ARG A 259 -8.35 -3.52 17.37
CA ARG A 259 -8.18 -4.97 17.61
C ARG A 259 -8.70 -5.42 18.97
N ALA A 260 -8.72 -4.55 19.97
CA ALA A 260 -9.39 -4.81 21.24
C ALA A 260 -10.90 -5.06 21.08
N LYS A 261 -11.56 -4.39 20.11
CA LYS A 261 -12.99 -4.56 19.81
C LYS A 261 -13.24 -5.67 18.77
N ARG A 262 -12.32 -5.84 17.82
CA ARG A 262 -12.42 -6.80 16.70
C ARG A 262 -11.20 -7.73 16.69
N PRO A 263 -11.12 -8.70 17.63
CA PRO A 263 -9.96 -9.58 17.73
C PRO A 263 -9.81 -10.48 16.50
N LEU A 264 -8.57 -10.82 16.13
CA LEU A 264 -8.30 -11.77 15.05
C LEU A 264 -8.91 -13.14 15.39
N THR A 265 -9.77 -13.67 14.52
CA THR A 265 -10.27 -15.04 14.70
C THR A 265 -9.13 -16.03 14.47
N ARG A 266 -9.00 -17.01 15.37
CA ARG A 266 -7.82 -17.88 15.56
C ARG A 266 -7.45 -18.80 14.38
N ARG A 267 -8.08 -18.65 13.21
CA ARG A 267 -7.95 -19.58 12.07
C ARG A 267 -6.80 -19.26 11.11
N ALA A 268 -6.08 -18.15 11.31
CA ALA A 268 -4.96 -17.70 10.47
C ALA A 268 -3.56 -17.79 11.11
N ALA A 269 -3.42 -18.51 12.25
CA ALA A 269 -2.15 -18.58 12.99
C ALA A 269 -1.26 -19.81 12.66
N ALA A 270 -1.57 -20.57 11.60
CA ALA A 270 -0.74 -21.69 11.15
C ALA A 270 -0.06 -21.31 9.84
N GLY A 271 1.07 -20.61 9.90
CA GLY A 271 1.83 -20.26 8.70
C GLY A 271 3.11 -19.45 8.87
N ALA A 272 3.31 -18.74 9.98
CA ALA A 272 4.55 -18.00 10.21
C ALA A 272 5.59 -18.89 10.91
N PRO A 273 6.77 -19.17 10.31
CA PRO A 273 7.90 -19.67 11.08
C PRO A 273 8.39 -18.56 12.03
N PRO A 274 8.94 -18.90 13.21
CA PRO A 274 9.49 -17.89 14.09
C PRO A 274 10.68 -17.20 13.41
N ILE A 275 10.66 -15.86 13.43
CA ILE A 275 11.82 -15.04 13.08
C ILE A 275 12.87 -15.32 14.15
N GLY A 276 13.91 -16.06 13.77
CA GLY A 276 15.02 -16.41 14.66
C GLY A 276 15.84 -15.18 14.97
N ASP A 277 15.95 -14.90 16.27
CA ASP A 277 16.84 -13.89 16.85
C ASP A 277 18.30 -14.24 16.51
N GLY A 278 19.00 -13.29 15.87
CA GLY A 278 20.38 -13.44 15.41
C GLY A 278 21.36 -13.36 16.58
N GLY A 279 21.47 -14.44 17.35
CA GLY A 279 22.52 -14.62 18.36
C GLY A 279 23.76 -15.28 17.77
N GLY A 280 24.89 -14.58 17.83
CA GLY A 280 26.18 -15.02 17.30
C GLY A 280 26.75 -16.30 17.93
N GLY A 281 27.57 -16.98 17.12
CA GLY A 281 28.41 -18.10 17.55
C GLY A 281 29.44 -18.42 16.46
N GLU A 282 30.69 -18.01 16.70
CA GLU A 282 31.87 -18.51 15.99
C GLU A 282 32.08 -20.00 16.29
N GLU A 283 32.49 -20.80 15.29
CA GLU A 283 33.76 -21.54 15.26
C GLU A 283 33.82 -22.58 14.12
N GLY A 284 34.89 -22.46 13.32
CA GLY A 284 35.74 -23.50 12.70
C GLY A 284 35.17 -24.82 12.15
N ALA A 285 35.43 -25.10 10.87
CA ALA A 285 36.43 -26.11 10.46
C ALA A 285 36.43 -26.35 8.93
N ALA A 286 37.61 -26.72 8.44
CA ALA A 286 37.99 -26.84 7.04
C ALA A 286 37.76 -28.24 6.42
N ALA A 287 37.94 -28.27 5.10
CA ALA A 287 38.43 -29.37 4.24
C ALA A 287 37.40 -30.24 3.49
N GLY A 288 37.68 -30.49 2.20
CA GLY A 288 37.27 -31.72 1.53
C GLY A 288 36.99 -31.61 0.02
N VAL A 289 38.04 -31.72 -0.78
CA VAL A 289 37.99 -31.94 -2.24
C VAL A 289 37.55 -33.39 -2.53
N GLY A 290 36.74 -33.64 -3.56
CA GLY A 290 36.41 -35.01 -3.98
C GLY A 290 35.67 -35.11 -5.32
N SER A 291 36.35 -35.67 -6.33
CA SER A 291 35.92 -35.84 -7.73
C SER A 291 35.19 -37.17 -7.99
N GLY A 292 34.09 -37.13 -8.79
CA GLY A 292 33.57 -38.19 -9.70
C GLY A 292 33.23 -39.60 -9.15
N PRO A 293 32.62 -40.52 -9.94
CA PRO A 293 32.36 -40.48 -11.38
C PRO A 293 30.93 -40.88 -11.85
N SER A 294 30.66 -40.49 -13.11
CA SER A 294 29.83 -41.11 -14.16
C SER A 294 29.25 -42.51 -13.89
N ARG A 295 27.92 -42.66 -14.08
CA ARG A 295 27.27 -43.86 -14.66
C ARG A 295 26.03 -43.48 -15.48
N SER A 296 26.09 -43.79 -16.78
CA SER A 296 24.94 -43.92 -17.68
C SER A 296 24.10 -45.15 -17.32
N MET A 297 22.77 -45.13 -17.48
CA MET A 297 21.97 -46.18 -18.15
C MET A 297 20.49 -45.76 -18.27
N SER A 298 19.99 -45.84 -19.51
CA SER A 298 18.65 -46.28 -19.96
C SER A 298 17.35 -45.56 -19.53
N SER A 299 16.65 -45.13 -20.59
CA SER A 299 15.23 -44.79 -20.84
C SER A 299 14.11 -45.42 -19.97
N PRO A 300 12.88 -44.86 -20.03
CA PRO A 300 11.97 -44.69 -18.88
C PRO A 300 10.80 -45.69 -18.83
N PRO A 301 10.09 -45.80 -17.69
CA PRO A 301 8.71 -46.26 -17.69
C PRO A 301 7.75 -45.07 -17.89
N THR A 302 6.86 -45.21 -18.87
CA THR A 302 5.71 -44.32 -19.13
C THR A 302 4.70 -44.32 -17.96
N PRO A 303 3.97 -43.21 -17.75
CA PRO A 303 3.10 -43.03 -16.61
C PRO A 303 1.78 -43.80 -16.72
N ARG A 304 1.35 -44.38 -15.59
CA ARG A 304 -0.04 -44.83 -15.39
C ARG A 304 -0.94 -43.61 -15.25
N SER A 305 -1.97 -43.57 -16.08
CA SER A 305 -3.11 -42.65 -16.00
C SER A 305 -3.87 -42.84 -14.69
N GLY A 306 -3.84 -41.82 -13.82
CA GLY A 306 -4.80 -41.63 -12.73
C GLY A 306 -5.80 -40.54 -13.14
N ARG A 307 -7.05 -40.96 -13.39
CA ARG A 307 -8.22 -40.08 -13.56
C ARG A 307 -8.77 -39.66 -12.19
N GLY A 308 -9.37 -38.46 -12.15
CA GLY A 308 -10.32 -38.01 -11.13
C GLY A 308 -9.65 -37.49 -9.85
N GLU A 309 -10.07 -36.42 -9.18
CA GLU A 309 -11.37 -35.74 -9.07
C GLU A 309 -11.07 -34.26 -8.72
N GLY A 310 -11.79 -33.22 -9.16
CA GLY A 310 -13.21 -33.17 -9.43
C GLY A 310 -14.04 -33.01 -8.15
N GLY A 311 -13.63 -32.15 -7.23
CA GLY A 311 -14.31 -31.95 -5.94
C GLY A 311 -14.59 -30.48 -5.65
N GLY A 312 -15.69 -29.96 -6.21
CA GLY A 312 -16.33 -28.74 -5.73
C GLY A 312 -16.91 -28.99 -4.34
N GLY A 313 -16.26 -28.44 -3.33
CA GLY A 313 -16.74 -28.41 -1.95
C GLY A 313 -17.38 -27.07 -1.65
N SER A 314 -18.69 -26.98 -1.87
CA SER A 314 -19.55 -25.97 -1.23
C SER A 314 -19.55 -26.24 0.27
N GLY A 315 -18.65 -25.56 0.97
CA GLY A 315 -18.61 -25.49 2.42
C GLY A 315 -19.33 -24.23 2.88
N SER A 316 -20.65 -24.31 3.06
CA SER A 316 -21.39 -23.37 3.89
C SER A 316 -20.80 -23.42 5.29
N SER A 317 -20.01 -22.41 5.66
CA SER A 317 -19.57 -22.17 7.03
C SER A 317 -20.04 -20.80 7.47
N GLY A 318 -21.10 -20.82 8.29
CA GLY A 318 -21.64 -19.79 9.18
C GLY A 318 -21.21 -18.34 8.95
N GLY A 319 -22.21 -17.49 8.62
CA GLY A 319 -22.10 -16.04 8.66
C GLY A 319 -21.68 -15.55 10.04
N GLY A 320 -20.38 -15.34 10.21
CA GLY A 320 -19.83 -14.37 11.14
C GLY A 320 -19.65 -13.07 10.37
N ASP A 321 -20.29 -12.01 10.83
CA ASP A 321 -20.12 -10.66 10.35
C ASP A 321 -18.65 -10.24 10.59
N THR A 322 -17.78 -10.47 9.60
CA THR A 322 -16.35 -10.12 9.68
C THR A 322 -16.14 -8.80 8.96
N THR A 323 -15.79 -7.76 9.73
CA THR A 323 -15.32 -6.48 9.20
C THR A 323 -14.22 -6.70 8.17
N LYS A 324 -14.43 -6.23 6.94
CA LYS A 324 -13.39 -6.17 5.91
C LYS A 324 -12.45 -5.01 6.19
N ILE A 325 -11.16 -5.18 5.91
CA ILE A 325 -10.15 -4.18 6.27
C ILE A 325 -9.32 -3.82 5.04
N ILE A 326 -9.40 -2.56 4.65
CA ILE A 326 -8.50 -1.93 3.69
C ILE A 326 -7.57 -1.02 4.49
N SER A 327 -6.30 -1.35 4.57
CA SER A 327 -5.29 -0.42 5.06
C SER A 327 -4.55 0.23 3.91
N PHE A 328 -3.88 1.36 4.16
CA PHE A 328 -3.03 1.97 3.15
C PHE A 328 -1.91 2.79 3.76
N SER A 329 -0.74 2.80 3.11
CA SER A 329 0.42 3.60 3.50
C SER A 329 1.14 4.07 2.25
N HIS A 330 2.00 5.08 2.32
CA HIS A 330 2.74 5.46 1.12
C HIS A 330 3.84 4.45 0.72
N PHE A 331 4.61 3.96 1.69
CA PHE A 331 5.77 3.11 1.45
C PHE A 331 5.41 1.64 1.17
N VAL A 332 6.35 0.93 0.57
CA VAL A 332 6.22 -0.47 0.19
C VAL A 332 6.25 -1.36 1.43
N PRO A 333 5.22 -2.19 1.68
CA PRO A 333 5.12 -2.96 2.91
C PRO A 333 5.91 -4.27 2.87
N ARG A 334 6.21 -4.79 1.67
CA ARG A 334 6.89 -6.07 1.46
C ARG A 334 7.86 -6.01 0.29
N GLN A 335 9.04 -6.62 0.42
CA GLN A 335 10.03 -6.59 -0.66
C GLN A 335 9.56 -7.30 -1.92
N GLU A 336 8.70 -8.32 -1.78
CA GLU A 336 8.14 -9.05 -2.91
C GLU A 336 7.27 -8.17 -3.82
N LEU A 337 6.87 -7.00 -3.32
CA LEU A 337 6.13 -5.97 -4.04
C LEU A 337 7.07 -4.96 -4.72
N CYS A 338 8.36 -5.26 -4.82
CA CYS A 338 9.30 -4.50 -5.63
C CYS A 338 10.06 -5.49 -6.52
N PRO A 339 10.33 -5.15 -7.80
CA PRO A 339 11.12 -6.03 -8.64
C PRO A 339 12.51 -6.29 -8.08
N GLU A 340 13.08 -7.48 -8.35
CA GLU A 340 14.44 -7.78 -7.88
C GLU A 340 15.43 -6.75 -8.44
N LYS A 341 16.48 -6.46 -7.69
CA LYS A 341 17.48 -5.42 -8.02
C LYS A 341 17.99 -5.45 -9.46
N ARG A 342 18.28 -6.64 -10.00
CA ARG A 342 18.76 -6.84 -11.39
C ARG A 342 17.76 -6.40 -12.47
N LEU A 343 16.49 -6.25 -12.10
CA LEU A 343 15.39 -5.84 -12.96
C LEU A 343 15.05 -4.35 -12.79
N LEU A 344 15.67 -3.67 -11.83
CA LEU A 344 15.49 -2.25 -11.56
C LEU A 344 16.52 -1.40 -12.29
N TRP A 345 16.06 -0.25 -12.79
CA TRP A 345 16.96 0.76 -13.34
C TRP A 345 17.84 1.42 -12.25
N GLU A 346 17.34 1.46 -11.02
CA GLU A 346 18.06 1.92 -9.83
C GLU A 346 18.00 0.82 -8.74
N PRO A 347 19.00 -0.07 -8.67
CA PRO A 347 19.03 -1.16 -7.70
C PRO A 347 19.06 -0.71 -6.23
N GLN A 348 19.61 0.48 -5.94
CA GLN A 348 19.65 1.00 -4.57
C GLN A 348 18.27 1.50 -4.08
N LEU A 349 17.26 1.56 -4.95
CA LEU A 349 15.89 1.91 -4.60
C LEU A 349 15.35 1.05 -3.46
N THR A 350 15.68 -0.25 -3.39
CA THR A 350 15.14 -1.15 -2.36
C THR A 350 15.50 -0.73 -0.93
N LYS A 351 16.55 0.09 -0.75
CA LYS A 351 16.98 0.62 0.55
C LYS A 351 16.16 1.80 1.04
N VAL A 352 15.32 2.38 0.18
CA VAL A 352 14.62 3.64 0.46
C VAL A 352 13.12 3.55 0.23
N ILE A 353 12.53 2.34 0.32
CA ILE A 353 11.13 2.14 -0.08
C ILE A 353 10.23 1.49 0.97
N GLY A 354 10.76 0.87 2.02
CA GLY A 354 9.94 0.13 2.98
C GLY A 354 10.59 0.01 4.36
N SER A 355 9.82 -0.54 5.30
CA SER A 355 10.31 -0.79 6.66
C SER A 355 9.59 -1.98 7.32
N ALA A 356 10.29 -2.66 8.22
CA ALA A 356 9.74 -3.81 8.95
C ALA A 356 8.54 -3.46 9.86
N PRO A 357 8.50 -2.29 10.56
CA PRO A 357 7.34 -1.90 11.36
C PRO A 357 6.04 -1.84 10.57
N LEU A 358 6.09 -1.35 9.33
CA LEU A 358 4.89 -1.25 8.48
C LEU A 358 4.28 -2.63 8.21
N GLU A 359 5.08 -3.62 7.81
CA GLU A 359 4.55 -4.95 7.55
C GLU A 359 3.93 -5.56 8.82
N ARG A 360 4.63 -5.45 9.96
CA ARG A 360 4.11 -5.94 11.25
C ARG A 360 2.74 -5.34 11.57
N GLN A 361 2.58 -4.04 11.39
CA GLN A 361 1.32 -3.34 11.64
C GLN A 361 0.20 -3.76 10.70
N ILE A 362 0.50 -4.04 9.42
CA ILE A 362 -0.49 -4.57 8.46
C ILE A 362 -1.00 -5.95 8.91
N ARG A 363 -0.12 -6.80 9.45
CA ARG A 363 -0.47 -8.13 9.98
C ARG A 363 -1.24 -8.06 11.29
N GLU A 364 -0.81 -7.22 12.22
CA GLU A 364 -1.52 -6.97 13.48
C GLU A 364 -2.92 -6.43 13.20
N LEU A 365 -3.03 -5.48 12.27
CA LEU A 365 -4.29 -4.97 11.76
C LEU A 365 -5.05 -5.99 10.93
N GLY A 366 -4.50 -7.16 10.59
CA GLY A 366 -5.13 -8.24 9.82
C GLY A 366 -5.86 -7.75 8.57
N SER A 367 -5.17 -6.94 7.77
CA SER A 367 -5.73 -6.31 6.57
C SER A 367 -6.13 -7.36 5.53
N ASP A 368 -7.27 -7.20 4.86
CA ASP A 368 -7.61 -7.98 3.67
C ASP A 368 -6.93 -7.39 2.42
N VAL A 369 -6.86 -6.06 2.34
CA VAL A 369 -6.18 -5.31 1.29
C VAL A 369 -5.27 -4.26 1.91
N HIS A 370 -4.09 -4.06 1.33
CA HIS A 370 -3.21 -2.96 1.64
C HIS A 370 -2.84 -2.17 0.37
N ILE A 371 -3.16 -0.88 0.34
CA ILE A 371 -2.86 0.02 -0.78
C ILE A 371 -1.59 0.83 -0.50
N PHE A 372 -0.73 1.01 -1.51
CA PHE A 372 0.51 1.77 -1.36
C PHE A 372 0.97 2.51 -2.62
N GLY A 373 2.09 3.23 -2.53
CA GLY A 373 2.66 4.11 -3.57
C GLY A 373 4.18 4.03 -3.67
N HIS A 374 4.81 5.20 -3.90
CA HIS A 374 6.25 5.47 -3.80
C HIS A 374 7.11 5.01 -4.98
N THR A 375 7.08 3.72 -5.33
CA THR A 375 8.02 3.18 -6.36
C THR A 375 7.64 3.52 -7.80
N HIS A 376 6.41 3.99 -8.02
CA HIS A 376 5.77 4.14 -9.32
C HIS A 376 5.77 2.83 -10.14
N ILE A 377 5.61 1.69 -9.46
CA ILE A 377 5.54 0.35 -10.08
C ILE A 377 4.15 -0.23 -9.86
N PRO A 378 3.26 -0.23 -10.88
CA PRO A 378 1.93 -0.79 -10.71
C PRO A 378 2.01 -2.28 -10.36
N ILE A 379 1.39 -2.64 -9.23
CA ILE A 379 1.37 -3.99 -8.66
C ILE A 379 -0.02 -4.26 -8.10
N ASP A 380 -0.54 -5.44 -8.38
CA ASP A 380 -1.74 -5.98 -7.76
C ASP A 380 -1.56 -7.48 -7.60
N MET A 381 -1.22 -7.89 -6.37
CA MET A 381 -0.94 -9.29 -6.05
C MET A 381 -1.33 -9.64 -4.64
N THR A 382 -1.61 -10.93 -4.40
CA THR A 382 -1.87 -11.45 -3.06
C THR A 382 -0.65 -12.17 -2.55
N SER A 383 -0.19 -11.80 -1.36
CA SER A 383 0.87 -12.51 -0.65
C SER A 383 0.42 -12.79 0.78
N GLU A 384 0.52 -14.05 1.20
CA GLU A 384 0.14 -14.51 2.54
C GLU A 384 -1.23 -13.99 3.02
N GLY A 385 -2.24 -14.10 2.15
CA GLY A 385 -3.62 -13.76 2.47
C GLY A 385 -3.97 -12.27 2.40
N VAL A 386 -3.02 -11.38 2.14
CA VAL A 386 -3.26 -9.94 1.96
C VAL A 386 -3.09 -9.58 0.48
N ARG A 387 -4.06 -8.87 -0.10
CA ARG A 387 -3.91 -8.27 -1.43
C ARG A 387 -3.20 -6.93 -1.29
N TYR A 388 -2.12 -6.75 -2.03
CA TYR A 388 -1.34 -5.51 -2.07
C TYR A 388 -1.55 -4.82 -3.41
N VAL A 389 -1.89 -3.53 -3.36
CA VAL A 389 -2.24 -2.73 -4.53
C VAL A 389 -1.40 -1.45 -4.58
N GLN A 390 -0.64 -1.27 -5.64
CA GLN A 390 0.00 -0.02 -5.99
C GLN A 390 -0.56 0.44 -7.33
N TRP A 391 -1.24 1.59 -7.33
CA TRP A 391 -1.89 2.16 -8.50
C TRP A 391 -1.46 3.62 -8.73
N PRO A 392 -0.19 3.83 -9.13
CA PRO A 392 0.45 5.13 -9.11
C PRO A 392 0.21 5.88 -10.42
N LEU A 393 0.04 7.21 -10.36
CA LEU A 393 0.03 8.04 -11.57
C LEU A 393 1.48 8.31 -12.04
N GLY A 394 2.35 8.70 -11.11
CA GLY A 394 3.75 9.01 -11.40
C GLY A 394 3.94 10.24 -12.31
N THR A 395 5.18 10.44 -12.75
CA THR A 395 5.53 11.52 -13.68
C THR A 395 5.07 11.22 -15.11
N LEU A 396 4.94 12.25 -15.95
CA LEU A 396 4.61 12.09 -17.38
C LEU A 396 5.55 11.12 -18.11
N ARG A 397 6.83 11.09 -17.72
CA ARG A 397 7.78 10.17 -18.32
C ARG A 397 7.39 8.73 -17.98
N GLU A 398 7.07 8.43 -16.73
CA GLU A 398 6.64 7.10 -16.28
C GLU A 398 5.30 6.67 -16.88
N GLN A 399 4.37 7.62 -17.02
CA GLN A 399 3.10 7.38 -17.70
C GLN A 399 3.29 6.90 -19.13
N SER A 400 4.37 7.28 -19.82
CA SER A 400 4.60 6.83 -21.21
C SER A 400 5.05 5.38 -21.36
N TYR A 401 5.44 4.68 -20.28
CA TYR A 401 5.96 3.31 -20.39
C TYR A 401 5.55 2.34 -19.26
N ARG A 402 5.02 2.83 -18.13
CA ARG A 402 4.74 1.98 -16.96
C ARG A 402 3.43 2.32 -16.26
N THR A 403 3.12 3.59 -16.03
CA THR A 403 1.98 4.01 -15.18
C THR A 403 0.77 4.51 -15.98
N ASN A 404 0.74 4.27 -17.30
CA ASN A 404 -0.31 4.76 -18.19
C ASN A 404 -1.72 4.28 -17.80
N ASP A 405 -1.82 3.08 -17.23
CA ASP A 405 -3.10 2.50 -16.83
C ASP A 405 -3.89 3.42 -15.88
N MET A 406 -3.21 4.07 -14.92
CA MET A 406 -3.84 5.04 -14.03
C MET A 406 -4.34 6.28 -14.79
N ARG A 407 -3.59 6.75 -15.78
CA ARG A 407 -3.99 7.90 -16.60
C ARG A 407 -5.20 7.60 -17.48
N GLU A 408 -5.23 6.41 -18.08
CA GLU A 408 -6.27 6.00 -19.02
C GLU A 408 -7.55 5.55 -18.32
N LYS A 409 -7.43 4.80 -17.21
CA LYS A 409 -8.56 4.18 -16.51
C LYS A 409 -9.02 4.99 -15.29
N GLY A 410 -8.15 5.85 -14.76
CA GLY A 410 -8.39 6.60 -13.54
C GLY A 410 -8.26 5.75 -12.26
N PRO A 411 -8.81 6.25 -11.14
CA PRO A 411 -8.73 5.59 -9.83
C PRO A 411 -9.28 4.17 -9.86
N LEU A 412 -8.59 3.25 -9.20
CA LEU A 412 -8.95 1.83 -9.19
C LEU A 412 -10.06 1.56 -8.17
N LEU A 413 -11.20 1.00 -8.61
CA LEU A 413 -12.24 0.53 -7.70
C LEU A 413 -11.78 -0.76 -6.97
N VAL A 414 -11.57 -0.67 -5.66
CA VAL A 414 -11.05 -1.77 -4.82
C VAL A 414 -12.15 -2.44 -3.99
N TYR A 415 -13.23 -1.74 -3.70
CA TYR A 415 -14.40 -2.26 -2.98
C TYR A 415 -15.67 -1.64 -3.54
N SER A 416 -16.74 -2.43 -3.63
CA SER A 416 -18.06 -1.95 -3.98
C SER A 416 -19.14 -2.74 -3.24
N HIS A 417 -20.16 -2.04 -2.79
CA HIS A 417 -21.37 -2.58 -2.19
C HIS A 417 -22.56 -1.76 -2.70
N ASP A 418 -23.60 -2.40 -3.21
CA ASP A 418 -24.77 -1.73 -3.81
C ASP A 418 -25.91 -1.41 -2.81
N GLY A 419 -25.64 -1.56 -1.51
CA GLY A 419 -26.63 -1.49 -0.44
C GLY A 419 -27.29 -2.83 -0.08
N SER A 420 -27.17 -3.86 -0.92
CA SER A 420 -27.68 -5.22 -0.68
C SER A 420 -26.59 -6.29 -0.64
N GLU A 421 -25.66 -6.26 -1.59
CA GLU A 421 -24.49 -7.13 -1.66
C GLU A 421 -23.24 -6.32 -1.97
N GLY A 422 -22.10 -6.80 -1.51
CA GLY A 422 -20.84 -6.09 -1.67
C GLY A 422 -19.61 -6.89 -1.28
N GLY A 423 -18.47 -6.35 -1.65
CA GLY A 423 -17.18 -6.91 -1.30
C GLY A 423 -16.01 -6.27 -2.02
N LEU A 424 -14.83 -6.82 -1.71
CA LEU A 424 -13.59 -6.47 -2.37
C LEU A 424 -13.65 -6.87 -3.85
N ARG A 425 -13.23 -5.97 -4.72
CA ARG A 425 -13.11 -6.24 -6.17
C ARG A 425 -11.95 -7.20 -6.42
N PRO A 426 -11.98 -7.99 -7.50
CA PRO A 426 -10.86 -8.87 -7.84
C PRO A 426 -9.59 -8.06 -8.19
N PRO A 427 -8.39 -8.67 -8.07
CA PRO A 427 -7.15 -8.12 -8.60
C PRO A 427 -7.27 -7.73 -10.07
N VAL A 428 -6.71 -6.58 -10.43
CA VAL A 428 -6.56 -6.16 -11.83
C VAL A 428 -5.22 -6.62 -12.39
N HIS A 429 -5.17 -6.73 -13.72
CA HIS A 429 -3.91 -7.04 -14.39
C HIS A 429 -2.90 -5.91 -14.17
N THR A 430 -1.76 -6.25 -13.57
CA THR A 430 -0.56 -5.42 -13.56
C THR A 430 0.58 -6.24 -14.13
N TRP A 431 1.46 -5.60 -14.92
CA TRP A 431 2.52 -6.33 -15.61
C TRP A 431 3.44 -7.09 -14.64
N TRP A 432 3.83 -6.45 -13.52
CA TRP A 432 4.64 -7.09 -12.49
C TRP A 432 3.86 -8.12 -11.65
N GLY A 433 2.58 -7.87 -11.41
CA GLY A 433 1.71 -8.84 -10.75
C GLY A 433 1.60 -10.15 -11.53
N GLU A 434 1.39 -10.08 -12.84
CA GLU A 434 1.35 -11.27 -13.70
C GLU A 434 2.74 -11.89 -13.90
N PHE A 435 3.79 -11.07 -14.00
CA PHE A 435 5.16 -11.58 -14.07
C PHE A 435 5.48 -12.47 -12.88
N TYR A 436 5.26 -12.01 -11.64
CA TYR A 436 5.60 -12.81 -10.45
C TYR A 436 4.64 -13.95 -10.14
N LYS A 437 3.42 -13.93 -10.70
CA LYS A 437 2.55 -15.12 -10.72
C LYS A 437 3.12 -16.24 -11.59
N ALA A 438 3.76 -15.89 -12.70
CA ALA A 438 4.33 -16.85 -13.66
C ALA A 438 5.80 -17.21 -13.36
N TYR A 439 6.54 -16.30 -12.75
CA TYR A 439 7.98 -16.37 -12.52
C TYR A 439 8.28 -16.08 -11.05
N PRO A 440 8.55 -17.11 -10.22
CA PRO A 440 8.94 -16.88 -8.84
C PRO A 440 10.15 -15.96 -8.75
N ARG A 441 10.14 -15.05 -7.78
CA ARG A 441 11.27 -14.16 -7.49
C ARG A 441 12.51 -14.98 -7.13
N ASP A 442 13.66 -14.54 -7.63
CA ASP A 442 14.98 -15.01 -7.20
C ASP A 442 15.88 -13.78 -6.93
N PRO A 443 15.91 -13.26 -5.70
CA PRO A 443 16.72 -12.09 -5.36
C PRO A 443 18.22 -12.37 -5.37
N HIS A 444 18.65 -13.64 -5.45
CA HIS A 444 20.06 -14.03 -5.57
C HIS A 444 20.53 -14.14 -7.02
N ASP A 445 19.61 -14.16 -7.98
CA ASP A 445 19.94 -14.05 -9.39
C ASP A 445 20.42 -12.62 -9.69
N THR A 446 21.72 -12.47 -9.92
CA THR A 446 22.34 -11.20 -10.30
C THR A 446 22.49 -11.03 -11.81
N GLU A 447 22.07 -11.99 -12.63
CA GLU A 447 22.20 -11.91 -14.08
C GLU A 447 21.29 -10.80 -14.63
N ILE A 448 21.90 -9.76 -15.21
CA ILE A 448 21.18 -8.68 -15.89
C ILE A 448 21.01 -9.07 -17.35
N PRO A 449 19.78 -9.24 -17.84
CA PRO A 449 19.54 -9.51 -19.25
C PRO A 449 19.95 -8.29 -20.09
N GLU A 450 20.64 -8.54 -21.21
CA GLU A 450 21.21 -7.50 -22.08
C GLU A 450 20.18 -6.48 -22.61
N ASN A 451 18.90 -6.87 -22.67
CA ASN A 451 17.76 -5.98 -22.87
C ASN A 451 16.66 -6.29 -21.85
N THR A 452 16.86 -5.91 -20.59
CA THR A 452 15.99 -6.17 -19.43
C THR A 452 14.49 -6.08 -19.74
N TYR A 453 14.03 -5.00 -20.40
CA TYR A 453 12.62 -4.82 -20.76
C TYR A 453 12.10 -5.82 -21.80
N GLU A 454 12.80 -5.97 -22.94
CA GLU A 454 12.39 -6.91 -24.00
C GLU A 454 12.51 -8.36 -23.55
N TYR A 455 13.54 -8.67 -22.76
CA TYR A 455 13.72 -9.98 -22.15
C TYR A 455 12.51 -10.36 -21.29
N MET A 456 12.04 -9.46 -20.42
CA MET A 456 10.91 -9.77 -19.58
C MET A 456 9.61 -9.90 -20.37
N ARG A 457 9.41 -9.04 -21.37
CA ARG A 457 8.27 -9.09 -22.28
C ARG A 457 8.21 -10.44 -23.02
N GLN A 458 9.35 -10.92 -23.50
CA GLN A 458 9.49 -12.22 -24.15
C GLN A 458 9.19 -13.37 -23.20
N ARG A 459 9.65 -13.34 -21.94
CA ARG A 459 9.32 -14.41 -20.98
C ARG A 459 7.82 -14.55 -20.79
N ILE A 460 7.08 -13.46 -20.60
CA ILE A 460 5.62 -13.50 -20.46
C ILE A 460 4.95 -14.08 -21.72
N ALA A 461 5.38 -13.62 -22.90
CA ALA A 461 4.84 -14.11 -24.17
C ALA A 461 5.12 -15.60 -24.44
N ASP A 462 6.29 -16.08 -24.01
CA ASP A 462 6.76 -17.44 -24.28
C ASP A 462 6.22 -18.50 -23.28
N GLY A 463 5.52 -18.09 -22.20
CA GLY A 463 4.97 -19.02 -21.20
C GLY A 463 6.02 -19.92 -20.51
N ARG A 464 7.31 -19.55 -20.55
CA ARG A 464 8.44 -20.36 -20.05
C ARG A 464 8.60 -20.31 -18.53
N GLY A 465 7.50 -20.49 -17.80
CA GLY A 465 7.48 -20.84 -16.37
C GLY A 465 7.32 -22.35 -16.13
N GLN A 466 7.05 -23.15 -17.16
CA GLN A 466 7.20 -24.61 -17.04
C GLN A 466 8.67 -24.97 -17.13
N ALA A 467 9.21 -25.46 -16.03
CA ALA A 467 10.55 -26.02 -15.93
C ALA A 467 10.87 -26.86 -17.19
N LYS A 468 11.77 -26.36 -18.03
CA LYS A 468 12.41 -27.19 -19.05
C LYS A 468 13.29 -28.19 -18.30
N ALA A 469 12.78 -29.42 -18.16
CA ALA A 469 13.65 -30.57 -18.02
C ALA A 469 14.64 -30.53 -19.19
N SER A 470 15.93 -30.54 -18.85
CA SER A 470 17.03 -30.43 -19.80
C SER A 470 16.92 -31.49 -20.90
N PRO A 471 17.12 -31.14 -22.18
CA PRO A 471 17.25 -32.13 -23.22
C PRO A 471 18.56 -32.90 -23.01
N SER A 472 18.45 -34.23 -23.06
CA SER A 472 19.52 -35.24 -22.99
C SER A 472 20.60 -35.07 -24.04
#